data_AF-A0A975DMM0-F1
#
_entry.id   AF-A0A975DMM0-F1
#
_cell.length_a   1.000
_cell.length_b   1.000
_cell.length_c   1.000
_cell.angle_alpha   90.00
_cell.angle_beta   90.00
_cell.angle_gamma   90.00
#
_symmetry.space_group_name_H-M   'P 1'
#
loop_
_entity.id
_entity.type
_entity.pdbx_description
1 polymer ?
#
loop_
_entity_poly.entity_id
_entity_poly.type
_entity_poly.pdbx_seq_one_letter_code
_entity_poly.pdbx_strand_id
1 'polypeptide(L)'
;MNEGIIGLFVLLGIGIIVSTVAHAFIRKFPVATIASSVVGSVIFQFSSYSSLNYLDPFFIFAAIVNFTLMTLISLSVGVPFLYRRRNRDDNRLLAD
;
A
#
# COMPACT_ATOMS: atom_id res chain seq x y z
N MET A 1 8.00 -12.08 -21.26
CA MET A 1 6.82 -11.59 -20.50
C MET A 1 6.76 -10.08 -20.69
N ASN A 2 5.58 -9.47 -20.86
CA ASN A 2 5.49 -8.03 -21.11
C ASN A 2 6.03 -7.24 -19.88
N GLU A 3 6.93 -6.29 -20.10
CA GLU A 3 7.56 -5.48 -19.04
C GLU A 3 6.53 -4.73 -18.17
N GLY A 4 5.43 -4.26 -18.78
CA GLY A 4 4.34 -3.62 -18.03
C GLY A 4 3.64 -4.59 -17.07
N ILE A 5 3.51 -5.87 -17.44
CA ILE A 5 2.93 -6.89 -16.57
C ILE A 5 3.85 -7.17 -15.38
N ILE A 6 5.17 -7.22 -15.62
CA ILE A 6 6.16 -7.41 -14.54
C ILE A 6 6.08 -6.25 -13.54
N GLY A 7 6.02 -5.00 -14.02
CA GLY A 7 5.88 -3.83 -13.17
C GLY A 7 4.62 -3.87 -12.29
N LEU A 8 3.49 -4.34 -12.83
CA LEU A 8 2.25 -4.51 -12.06
C LEU A 8 2.39 -5.56 -10.95
N PHE A 9 3.03 -6.70 -11.21
CA PHE A 9 3.27 -7.71 -10.17
C PHE A 9 4.17 -7.18 -9.06
N VAL A 10 5.21 -6.42 -9.40
CA VAL A 10 6.10 -5.78 -8.43
C VAL A 10 5.34 -4.76 -7.59
N LEU A 11 4.52 -3.91 -8.21
CA LEU A 11 3.68 -2.94 -7.51
C LEU A 11 2.71 -3.63 -6.54
N LEU A 12 2.01 -4.68 -6.99
CA LEU A 12 1.09 -5.45 -6.16
C LEU A 12 1.80 -6.12 -4.99
N GLY A 13 2.96 -6.74 -5.24
CA GLY A 13 3.75 -7.39 -4.20
C GLY A 13 4.20 -6.41 -3.11
N ILE A 14 4.79 -5.29 -3.50
CA ILE A 14 5.20 -4.22 -2.57
C ILE A 14 3.98 -3.69 -1.82
N GLY A 15 2.89 -3.39 -2.53
CA GLY A 15 1.70 -2.80 -1.95
C GLY A 15 1.07 -3.70 -0.91
N ILE A 16 0.88 -4.98 -1.21
CA ILE A 16 0.31 -5.95 -0.26
C ILE A 16 1.18 -6.05 0.99
N ILE A 17 2.51 -6.18 0.84
CA ILE A 17 3.43 -6.32 1.98
C ILE A 17 3.40 -5.06 2.85
N VAL A 18 3.62 -3.89 2.23
CA VAL A 18 3.71 -2.61 2.96
C VAL A 18 2.37 -2.26 3.62
N SER A 19 1.24 -2.47 2.93
CA SER A 19 -0.08 -2.24 3.50
C SER A 19 -0.40 -3.21 4.62
N THR A 20 -0.05 -4.49 4.49
CA THR A 20 -0.25 -5.48 5.57
C THR A 20 0.52 -5.08 6.82
N VAL A 21 1.78 -4.68 6.67
CA VAL A 21 2.61 -4.20 7.79
C VAL A 21 2.00 -2.92 8.39
N ALA A 22 1.67 -1.92 7.58
CA ALA A 22 1.10 -0.67 8.08
C ALA A 22 -0.22 -0.88 8.84
N HIS A 23 -1.14 -1.69 8.30
CA HIS A 23 -2.40 -2.03 8.97
C HIS A 23 -2.22 -2.98 10.16
N ALA A 24 -1.10 -3.68 10.30
CA ALA A 24 -0.78 -4.41 11.52
C ALA A 24 -0.31 -3.47 12.66
N PHE A 25 0.54 -2.48 12.35
CA PHE A 25 1.15 -1.59 13.36
C PHE A 25 0.32 -0.33 13.66
N ILE A 26 -0.38 0.24 12.69
CA ILE A 26 -1.09 1.52 12.84
C ILE A 26 -2.58 1.29 13.05
N ARG A 27 -3.08 1.59 14.27
CA ARG A 27 -4.49 1.36 14.66
C ARG A 27 -5.50 2.25 13.92
N LYS A 28 -5.10 3.44 13.48
CA LYS A 28 -5.97 4.36 12.74
C LYS A 28 -5.97 3.99 11.25
N PHE A 29 -7.08 3.47 10.75
CA PHE A 29 -7.23 3.03 9.36
C PHE A 29 -6.78 4.07 8.31
N PRO A 30 -7.26 5.33 8.32
CA PRO A 30 -6.83 6.30 7.31
C PRO A 30 -5.34 6.62 7.37
N VAL A 31 -4.75 6.63 8.57
CA VAL A 31 -3.30 6.86 8.75
C VAL A 31 -2.50 5.68 8.23
N ALA A 32 -2.94 4.45 8.49
CA ALA A 32 -2.31 3.24 7.96
C ALA A 32 -2.33 3.23 6.43
N THR A 33 -3.47 3.59 5.82
CA THR A 33 -3.62 3.71 4.37
C THR A 33 -2.63 4.71 3.81
N ILE A 34 -2.68 5.98 4.25
CA ILE A 34 -1.79 7.03 3.74
C ILE A 34 -0.32 6.66 3.94
N ALA A 35 0.05 6.18 5.13
CA ALA A 35 1.42 5.80 5.44
C ALA A 35 1.92 4.69 4.50
N SER A 36 1.13 3.64 4.31
CA SER A 36 1.49 2.56 3.39
C SER A 36 1.56 3.02 1.94
N SER A 37 0.68 3.92 1.50
CA SER A 37 0.71 4.44 0.14
C SER A 37 1.95 5.28 -0.13
N VAL A 38 2.32 6.15 0.80
CA VAL A 38 3.55 6.96 0.68
C VAL A 38 4.77 6.05 0.64
N VAL A 39 4.91 5.17 1.63
CA VAL A 39 6.07 4.27 1.74
C VAL A 39 6.15 3.31 0.54
N GLY A 40 5.03 2.70 0.16
CA GLY A 40 4.96 1.78 -0.97
C GLY A 40 5.31 2.45 -2.30
N SER A 41 4.80 3.67 -2.54
CA SER A 41 5.16 4.43 -3.74
C SER A 41 6.63 4.80 -3.79
N VAL A 42 7.22 5.21 -2.66
CA VAL A 42 8.66 5.52 -2.59
C VAL A 42 9.48 4.27 -2.92
N ILE A 43 9.17 3.12 -2.31
CA ILE A 43 9.87 1.86 -2.57
C ILE A 43 9.72 1.45 -4.05
N PHE A 44 8.52 1.56 -4.62
CA PHE A 44 8.29 1.22 -6.02
C PHE A 44 9.05 2.16 -6.97
N GLN A 45 9.12 3.46 -6.67
CA GLN A 45 9.87 4.43 -7.46
C GLN A 45 11.38 4.11 -7.44
N PHE A 46 11.93 3.72 -6.29
CA PHE A 46 13.31 3.23 -6.18
C PHE A 46 13.54 1.94 -6.96
N SER A 47 12.58 1.01 -6.92
CA SER A 47 12.64 -0.22 -7.73
C SER A 47 12.65 0.10 -9.22
N SER A 48 11.81 1.04 -9.66
CA SER A 48 11.74 1.46 -11.06
C SER A 48 13.03 2.13 -11.53
N TYR A 49 13.58 3.04 -10.72
CA TYR A 49 14.86 3.68 -10.99
C TYR A 49 16.00 2.66 -11.14
N SER A 50 16.04 1.64 -10.27
CA SER A 50 17.04 0.58 -10.32
C SER A 50 16.93 -0.28 -11.58
N SER A 51 15.70 -0.51 -12.07
CA SER A 51 15.46 -1.27 -13.29
C SER A 51 15.76 -0.49 -14.57
N LEU A 52 15.43 0.81 -14.60
CA LEU A 52 15.63 1.67 -15.77
C LEU A 52 17.05 2.23 -15.88
N ASN A 53 17.81 2.27 -14.78
CA ASN A 53 19.13 2.94 -14.67
C ASN A 53 19.11 4.46 -14.94
N TYR A 54 17.92 5.06 -15.04
CA TYR A 54 17.74 6.51 -15.14
C TYR A 54 16.44 6.94 -14.45
N LEU A 55 16.37 8.21 -14.11
CA LEU A 55 15.15 8.83 -13.58
C LEU A 55 14.24 9.18 -14.76
N ASP A 56 13.06 8.58 -14.79
CA ASP A 56 12.05 8.88 -15.80
C ASP A 56 11.76 10.40 -15.82
N PRO A 57 11.81 11.07 -16.99
CA PRO A 57 11.41 12.48 -17.12
C PRO A 57 10.01 12.78 -16.57
N PHE A 58 9.13 11.78 -16.57
CA PHE A 58 7.77 11.87 -16.06
C PHE A 58 7.63 11.25 -14.66
N PHE A 59 8.72 11.15 -13.87
CA PHE A 59 8.70 10.47 -12.56
C PHE A 59 7.62 11.03 -11.62
N ILE A 60 7.30 12.32 -11.71
CA ILE A 60 6.25 12.96 -10.89
C ILE A 60 4.88 12.37 -11.24
N PHE A 61 4.57 12.25 -12.54
CA PHE A 61 3.32 11.64 -12.99
C PHE A 61 3.28 10.16 -12.59
N ALA A 62 4.38 9.43 -12.77
CA ALA A 62 4.48 8.05 -12.34
C ALA A 62 4.26 7.92 -10.82
N ALA A 63 4.85 8.79 -10.00
CA ALA A 63 4.69 8.78 -8.55
C ALA A 63 3.23 9.00 -8.13
N ILE A 64 2.51 9.93 -8.79
CA ILE A 64 1.09 10.20 -8.51
C ILE A 64 0.22 8.99 -8.88
N VAL A 65 0.45 8.40 -10.06
CA VAL A 65 -0.29 7.20 -10.50
C VAL A 65 -0.02 6.04 -9.54
N ASN A 66 1.25 5.79 -9.21
CA ASN A 66 1.65 4.74 -8.29
C ASN A 66 1.05 4.95 -6.89
N PHE A 67 1.03 6.19 -6.39
CA PHE A 67 0.39 6.52 -5.11
C PHE A 67 -1.11 6.25 -5.12
N THR A 68 -1.78 6.56 -6.23
CA THR A 68 -3.21 6.27 -6.39
C THR A 68 -3.45 4.75 -6.36
N LEU A 69 -2.68 3.98 -7.13
CA LEU A 69 -2.79 2.52 -7.15
C LEU A 69 -2.45 1.90 -5.79
N MET A 70 -1.39 2.36 -5.13
CA MET A 70 -1.02 1.93 -3.78
C MET A 70 -2.11 2.22 -2.76
N THR A 71 -2.81 3.34 -2.88
CA THR A 71 -3.94 3.67 -2.02
C THR A 71 -5.09 2.70 -2.23
N LEU A 72 -5.41 2.36 -3.48
CA LEU A 72 -6.44 1.35 -3.78
C LEU A 72 -6.07 -0.03 -3.20
N ILE A 73 -4.82 -0.47 -3.41
CA ILE A 73 -4.30 -1.73 -2.86
C ILE A 73 -4.39 -1.71 -1.33
N SER A 74 -3.96 -0.62 -0.71
CA SER A 74 -3.98 -0.48 0.75
C SER A 74 -5.37 -0.47 1.35
N LEU A 75 -6.33 0.17 0.66
CA LEU A 75 -7.74 0.13 1.06
C LEU A 75 -8.25 -1.31 1.03
N SER A 76 -8.03 -2.04 -0.07
CA SER A 76 -8.44 -3.44 -0.21
C SER A 76 -7.82 -4.35 0.84
N VAL A 77 -6.51 -4.23 1.07
CA VAL A 77 -5.77 -5.01 2.08
C VAL A 77 -6.20 -4.64 3.51
N GLY A 78 -6.54 -3.37 3.75
CA GLY A 78 -6.96 -2.89 5.07
C GLY A 78 -8.34 -3.37 5.50
N VAL A 79 -9.24 -3.72 4.57
CA VAL A 79 -10.61 -4.18 4.86
C VAL A 79 -10.68 -5.25 5.96
N PRO A 80 -9.97 -6.40 5.85
CA PRO A 80 -9.98 -7.43 6.90
C PRO A 80 -9.48 -6.92 8.26
N PHE A 81 -8.52 -5.99 8.28
CA PHE A 81 -8.03 -5.38 9.53
C PHE A 81 -9.08 -4.48 10.17
N LEU A 82 -9.86 -3.76 9.35
CA LEU A 82 -10.97 -2.93 9.82
C LEU A 82 -12.06 -3.79 10.49
N TYR A 83 -12.49 -4.87 9.82
CA TYR A 83 -13.46 -5.81 10.38
C TYR A 83 -12.97 -6.45 11.68
N ARG A 84 -11.70 -6.90 11.72
CA ARG A 84 -11.11 -7.49 12.94
C ARG A 84 -11.07 -6.52 14.11
N ARG A 85 -10.82 -5.23 13.85
CA ARG A 85 -10.78 -4.19 14.90
C ARG A 85 -12.18 -3.90 15.45
N ARG A 86 -13.18 -3.77 14.56
CA ARG A 86 -14.57 -3.53 14.96
C ARG A 86 -15.12 -4.65 15.86
N ASN A 87 -14.93 -5.91 15.46
CA ASN A 87 -15.39 -7.05 16.26
C ASN A 87 -14.72 -7.12 17.64
N ARG A 88 -13.48 -6.65 17.78
CA ARG A 88 -12.76 -6.63 19.06
C ARG A 88 -13.34 -5.58 20.01
N ASP A 89 -13.74 -4.43 19.48
CA ASP A 89 -14.32 -3.36 20.28
C ASP A 89 -15.78 -3.72 20.69
N ASP A 90 -16.56 -4.35 19.80
CA ASP A 90 -17.91 -4.87 20.12
C ASP A 90 -17.87 -5.96 21.21
N ASN A 91 -16.94 -6.92 21.13
CA ASN A 91 -16.78 -7.96 22.16
C ASN A 91 -16.34 -7.42 23.53
N ARG A 92 -15.71 -6.24 23.59
CA ARG A 92 -15.37 -5.59 24.87
C ARG A 92 -16.62 -5.01 25.54
N LEU A 93 -17.51 -4.40 24.79
CA LEU A 93 -18.75 -3.82 25.33
C LEU A 93 -19.74 -4.87 25.84
N LEU A 94 -19.68 -6.11 25.34
CA LEU A 94 -20.53 -7.22 25.80
C LEU A 94 -19.96 -7.97 27.02
N ALA A 95 -18.70 -7.69 27.39
CA ALA A 95 -18.02 -8.34 28.51
C ALA A 95 -18.03 -7.50 29.80
N ASP A 96 -18.48 -6.24 29.72
CA ASP A 96 -18.66 -5.29 30.82
C ASP A 96 -20.15 -5.22 31.22
#